data_AF-A0AA38EC17-F1
#
_entry.id   AF-A0AA38EC17-F1
#
_cell.length_a   1.000
_cell.length_b   1.000
_cell.length_c   1.000
_cell.angle_alpha   90.00
_cell.angle_beta   90.00
_cell.angle_gamma   90.00
#
_symmetry.space_group_name_H-M   'P 1'
#
loop_
_entity.id
_entity.type
_entity.pdbx_description
1 polymer ?
#
loop_
_entity_poly.entity_id
_entity_poly.type
_entity_poly.pdbx_seq_one_letter_code
_entity_poly.pdbx_strand_id
1 'polypeptide(L)'
;MTAPRPELQRPASVFRGYFDQINEIAQDAGRRDDAGRWGTDGWVRLFHNLLDLNMRTYAGAVQVALAGPQWWLQPVSTQPIPPDPIDVAARSYPRSVSIFKAFERIGRPDVRIPLQALHFEPTILGARETAIQIALTDARFTGANYTGQLRLRRADGAGQDSETVTVTVGL
;
A
#
# COMPACT_ATOMS: atom_id res chain seq x y z
N MET A 1 6.15 28.00 -33.02
CA MET A 1 5.22 27.23 -32.18
C MET A 1 6.03 26.54 -31.10
N THR A 2 6.03 27.08 -29.88
CA THR A 2 6.86 26.60 -28.77
C THR A 2 6.13 25.46 -28.07
N ALA A 3 6.76 24.28 -27.99
CA ALA A 3 6.20 23.13 -27.29
C ALA A 3 5.95 23.44 -25.80
N PRO A 4 4.90 22.89 -25.17
CA PRO A 4 4.60 23.13 -23.77
C PRO A 4 5.73 22.57 -22.90
N ARG A 5 6.28 23.40 -22.00
CA ARG A 5 7.38 23.03 -21.10
C ARG A 5 6.92 21.93 -20.15
N PRO A 6 7.62 20.77 -20.08
CA PRO A 6 7.23 19.63 -19.23
C PRO A 6 7.26 19.95 -17.72
N GLU A 7 7.94 21.02 -17.32
CA GLU A 7 8.08 21.44 -15.91
C GLU A 7 6.77 21.94 -15.28
N LEU A 8 5.83 22.49 -16.07
CA LEU A 8 4.51 22.92 -15.59
C LEU A 8 3.47 21.78 -15.54
N GLN A 9 3.77 20.61 -16.11
CA GLN A 9 2.83 19.50 -16.15
C GLN A 9 2.76 18.75 -14.81
N ARG A 10 3.85 18.70 -14.04
CA ARG A 10 3.91 18.01 -12.73
C ARG A 10 3.08 18.67 -11.62
N PRO A 11 3.12 19.99 -11.41
CA PRO A 11 2.26 20.64 -10.42
C PRO A 11 0.79 20.42 -10.77
N ALA A 12 0.44 20.59 -12.05
CA ALA A 12 -0.92 20.40 -12.55
C ALA A 12 -1.42 18.95 -12.37
N SER A 13 -0.56 17.94 -12.48
CA SER A 13 -0.94 16.54 -12.24
C SER A 13 -1.16 16.23 -10.76
N VAL A 14 -0.41 16.84 -9.84
CA VAL A 14 -0.62 16.69 -8.39
C VAL A 14 -1.94 17.34 -7.97
N PHE A 15 -2.21 18.56 -8.43
CA PHE A 15 -3.49 19.22 -8.17
C PHE A 15 -4.67 18.46 -8.76
N ARG A 16 -4.56 17.94 -9.99
CA ARG A 16 -5.61 17.10 -10.60
C ARG A 16 -5.85 15.82 -9.80
N GLY A 17 -4.80 15.09 -9.41
CA GLY A 17 -4.94 13.88 -8.59
C GLY A 17 -5.59 14.14 -7.24
N TYR A 18 -5.31 15.29 -6.62
CA TYR A 18 -5.98 15.72 -5.38
C TYR A 18 -7.48 15.98 -5.59
N PHE A 19 -7.85 16.70 -6.66
CA PHE A 19 -9.27 16.92 -6.99
C PHE A 19 -10.00 15.64 -7.39
N ASP A 20 -9.33 14.71 -8.08
CA ASP A 20 -9.90 13.41 -8.44
C ASP A 20 -10.21 12.59 -7.17
N GLN A 21 -9.32 12.61 -6.17
CA GLN A 21 -9.54 11.94 -4.88
C GLN A 21 -10.67 12.60 -4.06
N ILE A 22 -10.78 13.94 -4.06
CA ILE A 22 -11.93 14.64 -3.46
C ILE A 22 -13.23 14.22 -4.15
N ASN A 23 -13.22 14.17 -5.48
CA ASN A 23 -14.40 13.82 -6.27
C ASN A 23 -14.82 12.37 -6.02
N GLU A 24 -13.87 11.45 -5.88
CA GLU A 24 -14.13 10.06 -5.51
C GLU A 24 -14.74 9.94 -4.10
N ILE A 25 -14.21 10.68 -3.11
CA ILE A 25 -14.78 10.73 -1.75
C ILE A 25 -16.19 11.31 -1.77
N ALA A 26 -16.43 12.38 -2.53
CA ALA A 26 -17.75 13.01 -2.66
C ALA A 26 -18.77 12.09 -3.36
N GLN A 27 -18.36 11.34 -4.39
CA GLN A 27 -19.22 10.37 -5.08
C GLN A 27 -19.48 9.12 -4.23
N ASP A 28 -18.50 8.65 -3.46
CA ASP A 28 -18.70 7.57 -2.49
C ASP A 28 -19.62 7.99 -1.35
N ALA A 29 -19.51 9.24 -0.91
CA ALA A 29 -20.47 9.84 0.02
C ALA A 29 -21.86 9.84 -0.63
N GLY A 30 -22.08 10.55 -1.74
CA GLY A 30 -23.40 10.64 -2.41
C GLY A 30 -24.08 9.30 -2.63
N ARG A 31 -23.35 8.28 -3.13
CA ARG A 31 -23.89 6.91 -3.30
C ARG A 31 -24.39 6.26 -2.01
N ARG A 32 -23.81 6.61 -0.86
CA ARG A 32 -24.26 6.10 0.45
C ARG A 32 -25.44 6.87 1.02
N ASP A 33 -25.61 8.14 0.62
CA ASP A 33 -26.82 8.94 0.93
C ASP A 33 -28.01 8.34 0.21
N ASP A 34 -27.85 8.15 -1.10
CA ASP A 34 -28.86 7.57 -1.98
C ASP A 34 -29.25 6.14 -1.53
N ALA A 35 -28.33 5.42 -0.90
CA ALA A 35 -28.57 4.09 -0.34
C ALA A 35 -29.24 4.09 1.05
N GLY A 36 -29.59 5.26 1.60
CA GLY A 36 -30.25 5.43 2.89
C GLY A 36 -29.40 5.03 4.11
N ARG A 37 -28.06 4.96 3.95
CA ARG A 37 -27.14 4.52 5.02
C ARG A 37 -26.44 5.68 5.73
N TRP A 38 -27.04 6.88 5.70
CA TRP A 38 -26.44 8.06 6.31
C TRP A 38 -26.76 8.14 7.80
N GLY A 39 -25.86 7.58 8.61
CA GLY A 39 -25.84 7.72 10.07
C GLY A 39 -24.53 8.34 10.58
N THR A 40 -24.39 8.45 11.90
CA THR A 40 -23.19 8.98 12.57
C THR A 40 -21.89 8.31 12.11
N ASP A 41 -21.92 6.99 11.83
CA ASP A 41 -20.78 6.23 11.30
C ASP A 41 -20.37 6.65 9.88
N GLY A 42 -21.32 7.10 9.07
CA GLY A 42 -21.05 7.65 7.73
C GLY A 42 -20.32 8.99 7.83
N TRP A 43 -20.73 9.84 8.77
CA TRP A 43 -20.08 11.12 9.07
C TRP A 43 -18.65 10.94 9.58
N VAL A 44 -18.43 10.00 10.52
CA VAL A 44 -17.08 9.71 11.04
C VAL A 44 -16.15 9.20 9.93
N ARG A 45 -16.62 8.33 9.03
CA ARG A 45 -15.81 7.85 7.90
C ARG A 45 -15.50 8.94 6.89
N LEU A 46 -16.45 9.81 6.58
CA LEU A 46 -16.21 10.94 5.67
C LEU A 46 -15.13 11.86 6.23
N PHE A 47 -15.23 12.23 7.50
CA PHE A 47 -14.22 13.04 8.17
C PHE A 47 -12.86 12.36 8.18
N HIS A 48 -12.81 11.06 8.50
CA HIS A 48 -11.56 10.32 8.53
C HIS A 48 -10.89 10.27 7.14
N ASN A 49 -11.66 10.02 6.08
CA ASN A 49 -11.13 9.98 4.72
C ASN A 49 -10.64 11.36 4.25
N LEU A 50 -11.32 12.44 4.62
CA LEU A 50 -10.90 13.81 4.30
C LEU A 50 -9.65 14.24 5.10
N LEU A 51 -9.54 13.80 6.37
CA LEU A 51 -8.37 14.03 7.21
C LEU A 51 -7.16 13.24 6.71
N ASP A 52 -7.34 11.97 6.37
CA ASP A 52 -6.30 11.12 5.79
C ASP A 52 -5.79 11.71 4.45
N LEU A 53 -6.71 12.15 3.58
CA LEU A 53 -6.36 12.84 2.34
C LEU A 53 -5.59 14.14 2.60
N ASN A 54 -6.02 14.96 3.57
CA ASN A 54 -5.29 16.17 3.96
C ASN A 54 -3.88 15.84 4.48
N MET A 55 -3.74 14.84 5.35
CA MET A 55 -2.45 14.44 5.90
C MET A 55 -1.50 13.93 4.80
N ARG A 56 -2.00 13.18 3.82
CA ARG A 56 -1.21 12.77 2.64
C ARG A 56 -0.80 13.95 1.76
N THR A 57 -1.70 14.91 1.57
CA THR A 57 -1.43 16.13 0.78
C THR A 57 -0.38 16.99 1.48
N TYR A 58 -0.48 17.15 2.80
CA TYR A 58 0.51 17.84 3.62
C TYR A 58 1.86 17.11 3.62
N ALA A 59 1.87 15.78 3.77
CA ALA A 59 3.10 15.00 3.68
C ALA A 59 3.78 15.16 2.30
N GLY A 60 3.01 15.10 1.22
CA GLY A 60 3.51 15.36 -0.13
C GLY A 60 4.00 16.79 -0.33
N ALA A 61 3.31 17.79 0.22
CA ALA A 61 3.71 19.20 0.14
C ALA A 61 4.98 19.48 0.96
N VAL A 62 5.12 18.89 2.15
CA VAL A 62 6.34 18.96 2.96
C VAL A 62 7.49 18.27 2.24
N GLN A 63 7.27 17.11 1.61
CA GLN A 63 8.28 16.45 0.78
C GLN A 63 8.72 17.34 -0.39
N VAL A 64 7.80 18.02 -1.06
CA VAL A 64 8.11 18.98 -2.13
C VAL A 64 8.84 20.22 -1.61
N ALA A 65 8.44 20.75 -0.45
CA ALA A 65 9.08 21.92 0.16
C ALA A 65 10.51 21.61 0.66
N LEU A 66 10.71 20.42 1.24
CA LEU A 66 12.03 19.93 1.66
C LEU A 66 12.93 19.55 0.46
N ALA A 67 12.35 19.27 -0.71
CA ALA A 67 13.09 18.94 -1.93
C ALA A 67 13.80 20.15 -2.58
N GLY A 68 13.65 21.37 -2.04
CA GLY A 68 14.40 22.57 -2.41
C GLY A 68 14.46 22.90 -3.91
N PRO A 69 15.34 23.83 -4.34
CA PRO A 69 15.53 24.13 -5.75
C PRO A 69 16.08 22.92 -6.49
N GLN A 70 15.37 22.46 -7.54
CA GLN A 70 15.64 21.18 -8.23
C GLN A 70 17.04 21.00 -8.85
N TRP A 71 17.86 22.06 -8.90
CA TRP A 71 19.21 22.03 -9.46
C TRP A 71 20.30 21.64 -8.45
N TRP A 72 19.97 21.52 -7.16
CA TRP A 72 20.95 21.22 -6.10
C TRP A 72 20.66 19.98 -5.26
N LEU A 73 19.49 19.36 -5.43
CA LEU A 73 19.11 18.19 -4.64
C LEU A 73 18.99 16.97 -5.55
N GLN A 74 19.64 15.89 -5.14
CA GLN A 74 19.45 14.58 -5.75
C GLN A 74 17.95 14.25 -5.73
N PRO A 75 17.40 13.65 -6.80
CA PRO A 75 15.99 13.31 -6.86
C PRO A 75 15.60 12.51 -5.62
N VAL A 76 14.78 13.12 -4.77
CA VAL A 76 14.22 12.45 -3.59
C VAL A 76 13.38 11.30 -4.12
N SER A 77 13.72 10.07 -3.71
CA SER A 77 13.05 8.88 -4.21
C SER A 77 11.55 9.02 -4.01
N THR A 78 10.78 8.91 -5.11
CA THR A 78 9.32 8.84 -5.08
C THR A 78 8.82 7.42 -4.83
N GLN A 79 9.74 6.48 -4.55
CA GLN A 79 9.34 5.12 -4.22
C GLN A 79 8.69 5.10 -2.84
N PRO A 80 7.57 4.37 -2.68
CA PRO A 80 6.97 4.11 -1.38
C PRO A 80 8.01 3.61 -0.39
N ILE A 81 7.90 4.05 0.87
CA ILE A 81 8.72 3.50 1.95
C ILE A 81 8.41 1.99 2.01
N PRO A 82 9.43 1.12 1.99
CA PRO A 82 9.21 -0.31 2.07
C PRO A 82 8.43 -0.66 3.34
N PRO A 83 7.40 -1.52 3.24
CA PRO A 83 6.57 -1.84 4.39
C PRO A 83 7.36 -2.61 5.45
N ASP A 84 6.90 -2.55 6.69
CA ASP A 84 7.59 -3.22 7.80
C ASP A 84 7.75 -4.72 7.52
N PRO A 85 8.91 -5.31 7.89
CA PRO A 85 9.11 -6.75 7.76
C PRO A 85 8.08 -7.54 8.55
N ILE A 86 7.60 -8.62 7.98
CA ILE A 86 6.72 -9.59 8.63
C ILE A 86 7.57 -10.56 9.41
N ASP A 87 7.36 -10.60 10.72
CA ASP A 87 7.99 -11.58 11.60
C ASP A 87 7.33 -12.96 11.46
N VAL A 88 8.17 -13.97 11.26
CA VAL A 88 7.79 -15.38 11.23
C VAL A 88 8.71 -16.20 12.14
N ALA A 89 8.18 -17.27 12.73
CA ALA A 89 8.96 -18.11 13.65
C ALA A 89 10.22 -18.66 12.98
N ALA A 90 11.35 -18.72 13.68
CA ALA A 90 12.57 -19.31 13.15
C ALA A 90 12.44 -20.83 12.98
N ARG A 91 12.99 -21.37 11.89
CA ARG A 91 13.06 -22.83 11.62
C ARG A 91 14.48 -23.24 11.21
N SER A 92 14.84 -24.51 11.38
CA SER A 92 16.18 -25.02 11.03
C SER A 92 16.40 -25.26 9.54
N TYR A 93 15.37 -25.06 8.71
CA TYR A 93 15.37 -25.32 7.27
C TYR A 93 14.83 -24.12 6.50
N PRO A 94 15.21 -23.96 5.21
CA PRO A 94 14.70 -22.89 4.36
C PRO A 94 13.23 -23.12 4.00
N ARG A 95 12.49 -22.03 3.81
CA ARG A 95 11.05 -22.02 3.53
C ARG A 95 10.72 -21.12 2.35
N SER A 96 9.95 -21.62 1.39
CA SER A 96 9.34 -20.80 0.35
C SER A 96 8.10 -20.11 0.90
N VAL A 97 7.94 -18.85 0.52
CA VAL A 97 6.81 -18.01 0.92
C VAL A 97 5.80 -17.97 -0.22
N SER A 98 4.53 -18.20 0.09
CA SER A 98 3.44 -18.14 -0.89
C SER A 98 2.18 -17.57 -0.24
N ILE A 99 1.27 -17.04 -1.06
CA ILE A 99 -0.01 -16.53 -0.56
C ILE A 99 -0.99 -17.70 -0.41
N PHE A 100 -1.52 -17.88 0.79
CA PHE A 100 -2.59 -18.84 1.08
C PHE A 100 -3.97 -18.20 0.98
N LYS A 101 -4.14 -17.02 1.56
CA LYS A 101 -5.35 -16.18 1.45
C LYS A 101 -4.95 -14.80 0.96
N ALA A 102 -5.65 -14.29 -0.05
CA ALA A 102 -5.45 -12.96 -0.60
C ALA A 102 -5.52 -11.87 0.49
N PHE A 103 -4.76 -10.80 0.27
CA PHE A 103 -4.75 -9.64 1.16
C PHE A 103 -6.00 -8.79 0.94
N GLU A 104 -6.82 -8.68 1.98
CA GLU A 104 -8.07 -7.92 2.02
C GLU A 104 -7.85 -6.61 2.79
N ARG A 105 -8.34 -5.48 2.27
CA ARG A 105 -8.18 -4.19 2.94
C ARG A 105 -8.98 -4.18 4.25
N ILE A 106 -8.36 -3.74 5.34
CA ILE A 106 -9.03 -3.61 6.62
C ILE A 106 -10.18 -2.59 6.49
N GLY A 107 -11.39 -3.00 6.86
CA GLY A 107 -12.60 -2.19 6.73
C GLY A 107 -13.22 -2.15 5.33
N ARG A 108 -12.59 -2.76 4.31
CA ARG A 108 -13.08 -2.87 2.92
C ARG A 108 -12.73 -4.25 2.31
N PRO A 109 -13.42 -5.34 2.72
CA PRO A 109 -13.11 -6.69 2.25
C PRO A 109 -13.40 -6.91 0.75
N ASP A 110 -14.13 -5.99 0.12
CA ASP A 110 -14.33 -5.90 -1.34
C ASP A 110 -13.03 -5.53 -2.09
N VAL A 111 -12.09 -4.87 -1.43
CA VAL A 111 -10.81 -4.47 -2.01
C VAL A 111 -9.76 -5.53 -1.67
N ARG A 112 -9.34 -6.26 -2.72
CA ARG A 112 -8.33 -7.32 -2.64
C ARG A 112 -7.11 -6.97 -3.48
N ILE A 113 -5.93 -7.28 -2.94
CA ILE A 113 -4.69 -7.17 -3.72
C ILE A 113 -4.58 -8.42 -4.61
N PRO A 114 -4.47 -8.26 -5.94
CA PRO A 114 -4.26 -9.38 -6.84
C PRO A 114 -2.84 -9.92 -6.67
N LEU A 115 -2.66 -11.24 -6.87
CA LEU A 115 -1.39 -11.92 -6.60
C LEU A 115 -0.22 -11.35 -7.40
N GLN A 116 -0.46 -10.96 -8.65
CA GLN A 116 0.55 -10.34 -9.52
C GLN A 116 1.00 -8.95 -9.07
N ALA A 117 0.27 -8.31 -8.14
CA ALA A 117 0.63 -7.02 -7.56
C ALA A 117 1.57 -7.15 -6.34
N LEU A 118 1.91 -8.39 -5.93
CA LEU A 118 2.69 -8.69 -4.72
C LEU A 118 3.95 -9.48 -5.08
N HIS A 119 5.06 -9.12 -4.46
CA HIS A 119 6.31 -9.87 -4.44
C HIS A 119 6.81 -10.03 -3.00
N PHE A 120 7.44 -11.15 -2.66
CA PHE A 120 8.10 -11.36 -1.36
C PHE A 120 9.60 -11.16 -1.45
N GLU A 121 10.18 -10.44 -0.50
CA GLU A 121 11.62 -10.27 -0.39
C GLU A 121 12.08 -10.68 1.02
N PRO A 122 12.82 -11.81 1.17
CA PRO A 122 13.22 -12.76 0.13
C PRO A 122 12.08 -13.72 -0.27
N THR A 123 12.12 -14.24 -1.51
CA THR A 123 11.19 -15.29 -1.98
C THR A 123 11.37 -16.61 -1.23
N ILE A 124 12.61 -16.91 -0.82
CA ILE A 124 12.97 -18.06 0.00
C ILE A 124 13.56 -17.51 1.29
N LEU A 125 12.88 -17.78 2.39
CA LEU A 125 13.37 -17.47 3.72
C LEU A 125 14.40 -18.53 4.13
N GLY A 126 15.62 -18.10 4.41
CA GLY A 126 16.72 -18.96 4.83
C GLY A 126 16.45 -19.69 6.16
N ALA A 127 17.30 -20.66 6.47
CA ALA A 127 17.27 -21.30 7.78
C ALA A 127 17.53 -20.24 8.87
N ARG A 128 16.70 -20.26 9.92
CA ARG A 128 16.70 -19.34 11.07
C ARG A 128 16.37 -17.88 10.76
N GLU A 129 16.12 -17.53 9.51
CA GLU A 129 15.61 -16.21 9.17
C GLU A 129 14.15 -16.08 9.63
N THR A 130 13.79 -14.87 10.06
CA THR A 130 12.50 -14.55 10.68
C THR A 130 11.77 -13.41 10.01
N ALA A 131 12.35 -12.77 8.98
CA ALA A 131 11.79 -11.56 8.39
C ALA A 131 11.51 -11.77 6.90
N ILE A 132 10.29 -11.42 6.46
CA ILE A 132 9.91 -11.38 5.04
C ILE A 132 9.26 -10.02 4.77
N GLN A 133 9.63 -9.36 3.69
CA GLN A 133 9.01 -8.14 3.24
C GLN A 133 8.06 -8.41 2.08
N ILE A 134 6.99 -7.61 2.00
CA ILE A 134 6.08 -7.61 0.85
C ILE A 134 6.37 -6.37 0.02
N ALA A 135 6.77 -6.54 -1.23
CA ALA A 135 6.89 -5.45 -2.19
C ALA A 135 5.63 -5.39 -3.06
N LEU A 136 5.12 -4.17 -3.27
CA LEU A 136 4.04 -3.91 -4.21
C LEU A 136 4.60 -3.54 -5.58
N THR A 137 4.04 -4.13 -6.64
CA THR A 137 4.32 -3.72 -8.02
C THR A 137 3.32 -2.70 -8.54
N ASP A 138 2.17 -2.54 -7.87
CA ASP A 138 1.11 -1.60 -8.22
C ASP A 138 0.85 -0.62 -7.05
N ALA A 139 1.19 0.65 -7.29
CA ALA A 139 1.11 1.72 -6.30
C ALA A 139 -0.33 2.07 -5.86
N ARG A 140 -1.36 1.59 -6.58
CA ARG A 140 -2.76 1.86 -6.17
C ARG A 140 -3.14 1.21 -4.84
N PHE A 141 -2.37 0.22 -4.40
CA PHE A 141 -2.60 -0.48 -3.13
C PHE A 141 -1.81 0.12 -1.96
N THR A 142 -0.95 1.11 -2.22
CA THR A 142 -0.14 1.80 -1.21
C THR A 142 -0.96 2.75 -0.33
N GLY A 143 -0.52 2.93 0.91
CA GLY A 143 -1.13 3.75 1.94
C GLY A 143 -2.34 3.09 2.62
N ALA A 144 -2.41 1.77 2.69
CA ALA A 144 -3.52 1.07 3.34
C ALA A 144 -3.08 -0.18 4.10
N ASN A 145 -3.87 -0.56 5.11
CA ASN A 145 -3.63 -1.78 5.86
C ASN A 145 -4.41 -2.94 5.27
N TYR A 146 -3.75 -4.08 5.13
CA TYR A 146 -4.31 -5.31 4.58
C TYR A 146 -4.05 -6.49 5.51
N THR A 147 -5.00 -7.41 5.56
CA THR A 147 -4.85 -8.67 6.28
C THR A 147 -4.92 -9.82 5.28
N GLY A 148 -3.95 -10.73 5.37
CA GLY A 148 -3.84 -11.90 4.49
C GLY A 148 -3.32 -13.12 5.25
N GLN A 149 -3.16 -14.23 4.53
CA GLN A 149 -2.49 -15.40 5.08
C GLN A 149 -1.37 -15.85 4.15
N LEU A 150 -0.19 -16.05 4.72
CA LEU A 150 0.97 -16.62 4.05
C LEU A 150 1.05 -18.11 4.36
N ARG A 151 1.44 -18.89 3.36
CA ARG A 151 1.88 -20.28 3.51
C ARG A 151 3.39 -20.32 3.38
N LEU A 152 4.04 -20.78 4.44
CA LEU A 152 5.45 -21.11 4.48
C LEU A 152 5.56 -22.61 4.25
N ARG A 153 6.34 -23.02 3.24
CA ARG A 153 6.57 -24.43 2.92
C ARG A 153 8.05 -24.71 2.90
N ARG A 154 8.48 -25.84 3.44
CA ARG A 154 9.87 -26.29 3.37
C ARG A 154 10.37 -26.34 1.91
N ALA A 155 11.55 -25.78 1.67
CA ALA A 155 12.09 -25.55 0.32
C ALA A 155 13.34 -26.40 -0.02
N ASP A 156 13.88 -27.17 0.94
CA ASP A 156 15.08 -28.02 0.75
C ASP A 156 14.78 -29.40 0.12
N GLY A 157 13.51 -29.70 -0.18
CA GLY A 157 13.07 -30.97 -0.75
C GLY A 157 13.06 -32.15 0.21
N ALA A 158 13.47 -31.97 1.47
CA ALA A 158 13.63 -33.05 2.44
C ALA A 158 12.38 -33.30 3.33
N GLY A 159 11.24 -32.68 3.01
CA GLY A 159 9.99 -32.85 3.76
C GLY A 159 8.77 -32.14 3.17
N GLN A 160 7.61 -32.32 3.81
CA GLN A 160 6.33 -31.69 3.46
C GLN A 160 5.88 -30.67 4.51
N ASP A 161 6.78 -30.23 5.40
CA ASP A 161 6.47 -29.27 6.46
C ASP A 161 5.88 -27.98 5.86
N SER A 162 4.71 -27.58 6.34
CA SER A 162 4.03 -26.36 5.92
C SER A 162 3.30 -25.73 7.11
N GLU A 163 3.37 -24.41 7.19
CA GLU A 163 2.67 -23.61 8.20
C GLU A 163 1.95 -22.43 7.52
N THR A 164 0.86 -21.99 8.14
CA THR A 164 0.10 -20.82 7.69
C THR A 164 0.19 -19.74 8.75
N VAL A 165 0.49 -18.52 8.32
CA VAL A 165 0.65 -17.35 9.19
C VAL A 165 -0.34 -16.28 8.75
N THR A 166 -1.18 -15.81 9.66
CA THR A 166 -2.03 -14.64 9.42
C THR A 166 -1.20 -13.39 9.65
N VAL A 167 -1.22 -12.48 8.68
CA VAL A 167 -0.38 -11.29 8.69
C VAL A 167 -1.22 -10.06 8.42
N THR A 168 -0.89 -8.97 9.10
CA THR A 168 -1.43 -7.64 8.82
C THR A 168 -0.28 -6.73 8.47
N VAL A 169 -0.37 -6.06 7.33
CA VAL A 169 0.68 -5.20 6.79
C VAL A 169 0.11 -3.86 6.38
N GLY A 170 0.82 -2.79 6.68
CA GLY A 170 0.63 -1.50 6.03
C GLY A 170 1.49 -1.49 4.78
N LEU A 171 0.87 -1.33 3.61
CA LEU A 171 1.53 -1.27 2.31
C LEU A 171 1.38 0.12 1.69
#